data_AF-A0A381VED1-F1
#
_entry.id   AF-A0A381VED1-F1
#
_cell.length_a   1.000
_cell.length_b   1.000
_cell.length_c   1.000
_cell.angle_alpha   90.00
_cell.angle_beta   90.00
_cell.angle_gamma   90.00
#
_symmetry.space_group_name_H-M   'P 1'
#
loop_
_entity.id
_entity.type
_entity.pdbx_description
1 polymer ?
#
loop_
_entity_poly.entity_id
_entity_poly.type
_entity_poly.pdbx_seq_one_letter_code
_entity_poly.pdbx_strand_id
1 'polypeptide(L)'
;KGDFLPPPEGTLTTEPEQVAPMIAWLSSDQASDVTGKIFHCVGNRVSLMNSPEHGRSIHKAGRWTIEELAGVFPETIGMDMLNPAPPQDA
;
A
#
# COMPACT_ATOMS: atom_id res chain seq x y z
N LYS A 1 20.10 -18.51 10.16
CA LYS A 1 18.68 -18.05 10.23
C LYS A 1 18.71 -16.79 11.08
N GLY A 2 18.20 -15.65 10.61
CA GLY A 2 18.20 -14.43 11.42
C GLY A 2 17.22 -14.54 12.57
N ASP A 3 17.60 -14.08 13.76
CA ASP A 3 16.69 -14.02 14.90
C ASP A 3 15.78 -12.81 14.71
N PHE A 4 14.50 -13.06 14.43
CA PHE A 4 13.48 -12.03 14.45
C PHE A 4 13.05 -11.81 15.90
N LEU A 5 13.54 -10.73 16.51
CA LEU A 5 13.04 -10.24 17.78
C LEU A 5 12.08 -9.10 17.48
N PRO A 6 10.77 -9.23 17.78
CA PRO A 6 9.87 -8.11 17.65
C PRO A 6 10.37 -6.98 18.57
N PRO A 7 10.38 -5.72 18.09
CA PRO A 7 10.78 -4.61 18.93
C PRO A 7 9.86 -4.55 20.17
N PRO A 8 10.34 -4.02 21.31
CA PRO A 8 9.46 -3.65 22.41
C PRO A 8 8.31 -2.78 21.87
N GLU A 9 7.09 -2.97 22.37
CA GLU A 9 5.91 -2.23 21.89
C GLU A 9 6.18 -0.72 21.85
N GLY A 10 5.79 -0.07 20.74
CA GLY A 10 5.97 1.37 20.54
C GLY A 10 7.35 1.80 20.01
N THR A 11 8.31 0.89 19.83
CA THR A 11 9.65 1.23 19.33
C THR A 11 9.68 1.26 17.79
N LEU A 12 8.92 2.18 17.19
CA LEU A 12 9.13 2.54 15.78
C LEU A 12 10.28 3.53 15.70
N THR A 13 11.33 3.14 15.01
CA THR A 13 12.47 3.99 14.70
C THR A 13 12.24 4.70 13.36
N THR A 14 12.98 5.78 13.10
CA THR A 14 12.75 6.61 11.91
C THR A 14 14.05 7.00 11.19
N GLU A 15 15.17 6.43 11.62
CA GLU A 15 16.48 6.69 11.05
C GLU A 15 16.55 6.15 9.61
N PRO A 16 16.94 6.99 8.63
CA PRO A 16 16.94 6.61 7.23
C PRO A 16 17.88 5.44 6.92
N GLU A 17 18.97 5.29 7.67
CA GLU A 17 19.96 4.23 7.52
C GLU A 17 19.36 2.82 7.71
N GLN A 18 18.25 2.72 8.44
CA GLN A 18 17.60 1.44 8.72
C GLN A 18 16.84 0.87 7.52
N VAL A 19 16.62 1.66 6.46
CA VAL A 19 16.05 1.18 5.19
C VAL A 19 17.11 0.43 4.36
N ALA A 20 18.38 0.80 4.48
CA ALA A 20 19.47 0.30 3.63
C ALA A 20 19.65 -1.24 3.63
N PRO A 21 19.53 -1.97 4.76
CA PRO A 21 19.69 -3.42 4.79
C PRO A 21 18.71 -4.17 3.87
N MET A 22 17.47 -3.69 3.75
CA MET A 22 16.47 -4.33 2.88
C MET A 22 16.91 -4.25 1.41
N ILE A 23 17.42 -3.09 0.98
CA ILE A 23 17.92 -2.88 -0.38
C ILE A 23 19.18 -3.70 -0.65
N ALA A 24 20.11 -3.74 0.30
CA ALA A 24 21.31 -4.55 0.20
C ALA A 24 20.98 -6.05 0.06
N TRP A 25 20.00 -6.55 0.82
CA TRP A 25 19.54 -7.94 0.70
C TRP A 25 18.86 -8.22 -0.66
N LEU A 26 17.95 -7.33 -1.11
CA LEU A 26 17.30 -7.45 -2.42
C LEU A 26 18.29 -7.44 -3.60
N SER A 27 19.46 -6.83 -3.40
CA SER A 27 20.54 -6.75 -4.41
C SER A 27 21.50 -7.95 -4.37
N SER A 28 21.28 -8.91 -3.45
CA SER A 28 22.13 -10.08 -3.27
C SER A 28 21.52 -11.34 -3.91
N ASP A 29 22.35 -12.35 -4.15
CA ASP A 29 21.90 -13.66 -4.69
C ASP A 29 20.85 -14.35 -3.81
N GLN A 30 20.80 -14.01 -2.51
CA GLN A 30 19.84 -14.58 -1.56
C GLN A 30 18.39 -14.16 -1.84
N ALA A 31 18.18 -13.08 -2.60
CA ALA A 31 16.86 -12.58 -2.98
C ALA A 31 16.47 -12.94 -4.43
N SER A 32 17.17 -13.89 -5.06
CA SER A 32 16.98 -14.25 -6.48
C SER A 32 15.55 -14.65 -6.85
N ASP A 33 14.80 -15.26 -5.93
CA ASP A 33 13.41 -15.68 -6.16
C ASP A 33 12.36 -14.57 -5.84
N VAL A 34 12.79 -13.38 -5.41
CA VAL A 34 11.90 -12.30 -4.98
C VAL A 34 11.69 -11.28 -6.10
N THR A 35 10.53 -11.34 -6.77
CA THR A 35 10.18 -10.41 -7.86
C THR A 35 8.72 -9.95 -7.84
N GLY A 36 8.46 -8.78 -8.43
CA GLY A 36 7.11 -8.20 -8.57
C GLY A 36 6.42 -7.95 -7.24
N LYS A 37 7.15 -7.44 -6.24
CA LYS A 37 6.64 -7.11 -4.91
C LYS A 37 6.98 -5.66 -4.57
N ILE A 38 6.18 -5.08 -3.68
CA ILE A 38 6.41 -3.74 -3.12
C ILE A 38 6.62 -3.92 -1.62
N PHE A 39 7.74 -3.39 -1.10
CA PHE A 39 8.04 -3.41 0.32
C PHE A 39 8.00 -1.98 0.87
N HIS A 40 7.19 -1.76 1.90
CA HIS A 40 7.17 -0.50 2.63
C HIS A 40 8.12 -0.59 3.83
N CYS A 41 9.18 0.22 3.79
CA CYS A 41 10.23 0.24 4.81
C CYS A 41 10.22 1.58 5.55
N VAL A 42 10.04 1.54 6.87
CA VAL A 42 10.10 2.72 7.75
C VAL A 42 10.90 2.34 8.99
N GLY A 43 12.10 2.90 9.12
CA GLY A 43 13.01 2.56 10.22
C GLY A 43 13.23 1.05 10.34
N ASN A 44 12.92 0.49 11.51
CA ASN A 44 13.01 -0.94 11.81
C ASN A 44 11.82 -1.79 11.32
N ARG A 45 10.84 -1.20 10.62
CA ARG A 45 9.66 -1.90 10.10
C ARG A 45 9.76 -2.12 8.60
N VAL A 46 9.67 -3.38 8.18
CA VAL A 46 9.52 -3.79 6.78
C VAL A 46 8.17 -4.48 6.61
N SER A 47 7.34 -3.98 5.70
CA SER A 47 6.02 -4.55 5.40
C SER A 47 5.95 -4.96 3.93
N LEU A 48 5.47 -6.17 3.65
CA LEU A 48 5.10 -6.56 2.30
C LEU A 48 3.74 -5.93 1.96
N MET A 49 3.70 -5.13 0.90
CA MET A 49 2.46 -4.52 0.43
C MET A 49 1.69 -5.53 -0.42
N ASN A 50 0.39 -5.65 -0.16
CA ASN A 50 -0.50 -6.44 -0.99
C ASN A 50 -0.65 -5.80 -2.36
N SER A 51 -0.73 -6.63 -3.40
CA SER A 51 -1.12 -6.16 -4.73
C SER A 51 -2.58 -5.72 -4.69
N PRO A 52 -2.94 -4.60 -5.33
CA PRO A 52 -4.33 -4.16 -5.36
C PRO A 52 -5.19 -5.22 -6.08
N GLU A 53 -6.30 -5.59 -5.46
CA GLU A 53 -7.33 -6.40 -6.09
C GLU A 53 -8.50 -5.51 -6.52
N HIS A 54 -9.23 -5.92 -7.54
CA HIS A 54 -10.46 -5.23 -7.91
C HIS A 54 -11.48 -5.42 -6.80
N GLY A 55 -11.86 -4.33 -6.12
CA GLY A 55 -12.93 -4.33 -5.13
C GLY A 55 -14.31 -4.42 -5.80
N ARG A 56 -14.97 -3.27 -5.96
CA ARG A 56 -16.27 -3.16 -6.67
C ARG A 56 -16.06 -2.67 -8.10
N SER A 57 -16.93 -3.08 -9.03
CA SER A 57 -16.85 -2.69 -10.44
C SER A 57 -18.23 -2.45 -11.04
N ILE A 58 -18.32 -1.49 -11.95
CA ILE A 58 -19.51 -1.19 -12.76
C ILE A 58 -19.10 -1.16 -14.24
N HIS A 59 -20.00 -1.61 -15.11
CA HIS A 59 -19.75 -1.73 -16.55
C HIS A 59 -20.86 -1.06 -17.35
N LYS A 60 -20.50 -0.52 -18.51
CA LYS A 60 -21.40 0.05 -19.52
C LYS A 60 -20.93 -0.41 -20.89
N ALA A 61 -21.84 -0.54 -21.86
CA ALA A 61 -21.51 -0.98 -23.22
C ALA A 61 -20.60 -0.01 -24.00
N GLY A 62 -20.45 1.24 -23.54
CA GLY A 62 -19.63 2.27 -24.19
C GLY A 62 -18.88 3.11 -23.17
N ARG A 63 -18.33 4.24 -23.63
CA ARG A 63 -17.58 5.15 -22.76
C ARG A 63 -18.50 5.79 -21.72
N TRP A 64 -17.99 5.90 -20.49
CA TRP A 64 -18.59 6.70 -19.43
C TRP A 64 -18.39 8.19 -19.69
N THR A 65 -19.43 9.00 -19.45
CA THR A 65 -19.27 10.45 -19.29
C THR A 65 -19.04 10.80 -17.82
N ILE A 66 -18.62 12.04 -17.56
CA ILE A 66 -18.40 12.54 -16.20
C ILE A 66 -19.72 12.56 -15.42
N GLU A 67 -20.79 13.03 -16.06
CA GLU A 67 -22.13 13.16 -15.48
C GLU A 67 -22.72 11.80 -15.11
N GLU A 68 -22.52 10.79 -15.96
CA GLU A 68 -22.96 9.42 -15.68
C GLU A 68 -22.25 8.85 -14.46
N LEU A 69 -20.93 9.00 -14.38
CA LEU A 69 -20.17 8.54 -13.22
C LEU A 69 -20.59 9.29 -11.95
N ALA A 70 -20.73 10.62 -12.02
CA ALA A 70 -21.16 11.41 -10.87
C ALA A 70 -22.56 10.99 -10.37
N GLY A 71 -23.47 10.61 -11.28
CA GLY A 71 -24.79 10.13 -10.95
C GLY A 71 -24.82 8.75 -10.29
N VAL A 72 -24.04 7.78 -10.81
CA VAL A 72 -24.09 6.39 -10.32
C VAL A 72 -23.10 6.10 -9.21
N PHE A 73 -22.00 6.87 -9.08
CA PHE A 73 -20.91 6.58 -8.15
C PHE A 73 -21.39 6.49 -6.69
N PRO A 74 -22.18 7.44 -6.14
CA PRO A 74 -22.61 7.39 -4.75
C PRO A 74 -23.45 6.16 -4.40
N GLU A 75 -24.24 5.67 -5.36
CA GLU A 75 -25.16 4.53 -5.20
C GLU A 75 -24.54 3.18 -5.59
N THR A 76 -23.28 3.16 -6.08
CA THR A 76 -22.63 1.94 -6.56
C THR A 76 -21.25 1.74 -5.93
N ILE A 77 -20.17 2.00 -6.68
CA ILE A 77 -18.79 1.74 -6.25
C ILE A 77 -18.31 2.69 -5.15
N GLY A 78 -19.00 3.81 -4.95
CA GLY A 78 -18.74 4.81 -3.90
C GLY A 78 -19.49 4.57 -2.58
N MET A 79 -20.40 3.58 -2.50
CA MET A 79 -21.15 3.32 -1.27
C MET A 79 -20.23 3.04 -0.08
N ASP A 80 -20.51 3.64 1.08
CA ASP A 80 -19.73 3.47 2.32
C ASP A 80 -18.25 3.87 2.20
N MET A 81 -17.89 4.64 1.16
CA MET A 81 -16.53 5.13 1.00
C MET A 81 -16.31 6.31 1.96
N LEU A 82 -15.57 6.04 3.03
CA LEU A 82 -15.09 7.07 3.95
C LEU A 82 -13.80 7.66 3.39
N ASN A 83 -13.70 9.00 3.34
CA ASN A 83 -12.44 9.65 3.05
C ASN A 83 -11.51 9.48 4.28
N PRO A 84 -10.41 8.70 4.20
CA PRO A 84 -9.54 8.46 5.34
C PRO A 84 -8.71 9.69 5.73
N ALA A 85 -8.58 10.67 4.83
CA ALA A 85 -7.86 11.92 5.05
C ALA A 85 -8.73 13.09 4.57
N PRO A 86 -9.69 13.55 5.40
CA PRO A 86 -10.50 14.72 5.07
C PRO A 86 -9.60 15.95 4.82
N PRO A 87 -10.02 16.90 3.96
CA PRO A 87 -9.29 18.15 3.77
C PRO A 87 -8.99 18.78 5.13
N GLN A 88 -7.71 19.12 5.35
CA GLN A 88 -7.33 19.87 6.54
C GLN A 88 -7.64 21.35 6.28
N ASP A 89 -8.23 22.02 7.27
CA ASP A 89 -8.40 23.46 7.22
C ASP A 89 -7.02 24.12 7.13
N ALA A 90 -6.88 25.08 6.21
CA ALA A 90 -5.63 25.78 5.91
C ALA A 90 -5.22 26.77 7.00
#